data_AF-A0A3D5ARG7-F1
#
_entry.id   AF-A0A3D5ARG7-F1
#
_cell.length_a   1.000
_cell.length_b   1.000
_cell.length_c   1.000
_cell.angle_alpha   90.00
_cell.angle_beta   90.00
_cell.angle_gamma   90.00
#
_symmetry.space_group_name_H-M   'P 1'
#
loop_
_entity.id
_entity.type
_entity.pdbx_description
1 polymer ?
#
loop_
_entity_poly.entity_id
_entity_poly.type
_entity_poly.pdbx_seq_one_letter_code
_entity_poly.pdbx_strand_id
1 'polypeptide(L)'
;MNLRKRFALAGTGLLVVAGVVAPTTMAHAAASCEVVYTANNWTEGSGVGGFTANLTVKNTGDAWSGWTLTFALPSGQSISLPGWSATWSASGQNVTAVPLDWNRNLGTGAQTGIGFNGRWTGSYSGGPTAFAVNGVACNGGGGGNQAPAVSLTSPTAGSSFASGAAVPLAATASDPDGTINRVEFLVDGALVGSDTSSPYTFSATGLAVGSHTAQARAFDNGNPALSTTTPAVSFSVTGTQTPSIVLTPNALSVNEGGTAALNVKLNTAPSGNVTVALARTGDTSITAPASVTLTTANWSAGVNATVSAAEDSDQVNGTATIAATATGYTGAQAAVTELDNDIVHVDNPYAGATGYVNPDWRAKANAEPGGSRIANTSTGVWLDRIAAIAGSSSAMGLRAHLNEAVAQDAANGSSPLTIQVVIYNLPNRDCSALASNGELLIAQNGLNRYKAEYIDPIAAIMAESQYSNLRIVAVIEIDSLPNLITNLNVPKCQEAQSSGAYVQGIQYALTKLHAIPNVYNYIDAAHHGWIGWDTNFGPSAQLFSSTANGATGGRATVDGFITNTANYSALVEPHFTINSTVNGQTVRQSRWVDWNFYVDE
;
A
#
# COMPACT_ATOMS: atom_id res chain seq x y z
N MET A 1 21.71 11.59 -14.65
CA MET A 1 21.82 11.05 -13.27
C MET A 1 20.39 10.80 -12.81
N ASN A 2 19.80 9.61 -12.74
CA ASN A 2 20.31 8.27 -12.48
C ASN A 2 19.55 7.19 -13.29
N LEU A 3 20.33 6.20 -13.72
CA LEU A 3 19.96 4.92 -14.34
C LEU A 3 19.08 4.05 -13.43
N ARG A 4 18.17 3.25 -14.02
CA ARG A 4 17.94 1.83 -13.63
C ARG A 4 17.21 1.01 -14.72
N LYS A 5 18.05 0.29 -15.49
CA LYS A 5 17.95 -1.08 -16.02
C LYS A 5 16.56 -1.70 -16.25
N ARG A 6 16.26 -2.03 -17.52
CA ARG A 6 15.55 -3.26 -17.91
C ARG A 6 16.23 -3.85 -19.17
N PHE A 7 16.92 -4.97 -18.99
CA PHE A 7 17.39 -5.84 -20.08
C PHE A 7 16.29 -6.88 -20.34
N ALA A 8 15.79 -6.95 -21.57
CA ALA A 8 14.99 -8.06 -22.06
C ALA A 8 15.69 -8.60 -23.32
N LEU A 9 16.21 -9.82 -23.22
CA LEU A 9 16.79 -10.57 -24.34
C LEU A 9 15.66 -11.07 -25.25
N ALA A 10 15.76 -10.73 -26.54
CA ALA A 10 14.98 -11.35 -27.61
C ALA A 10 15.75 -12.59 -28.12
N GLY A 11 15.18 -13.78 -27.96
CA GLY A 11 15.67 -15.03 -28.55
C GLY A 11 14.73 -15.48 -29.65
N THR A 12 15.14 -15.33 -30.91
CA THR A 12 14.46 -15.84 -32.10
C THR A 12 14.80 -17.32 -32.29
N GLY A 13 13.85 -18.21 -31.96
CA GLY A 13 13.92 -19.64 -32.25
C GLY A 13 13.30 -19.97 -33.61
N LEU A 14 14.12 -20.43 -34.55
CA LEU A 14 13.77 -20.85 -35.90
C LEU A 14 13.02 -22.20 -35.85
N LEU A 15 11.78 -22.25 -36.37
CA LEU A 15 10.98 -23.48 -36.49
C LEU A 15 11.35 -24.20 -37.79
N VAL A 16 12.04 -25.34 -37.71
CA VAL A 16 12.31 -26.23 -38.85
C VAL A 16 11.27 -27.34 -38.84
N VAL A 17 10.34 -27.31 -39.80
CA VAL A 17 9.37 -28.38 -40.06
C VAL A 17 10.06 -29.45 -40.91
N ALA A 18 10.54 -30.51 -40.29
CA ALA A 18 11.00 -31.72 -40.99
C ALA A 18 9.80 -32.63 -41.23
N GLY A 19 9.35 -32.72 -42.49
CA GLY A 19 8.34 -33.69 -42.92
C GLY A 19 8.91 -35.11 -42.85
N VAL A 20 8.39 -35.91 -41.93
CA VAL A 20 8.67 -37.35 -41.87
C VAL A 20 7.76 -38.04 -42.89
N VAL A 21 8.34 -38.44 -44.01
CA VAL A 21 7.75 -39.42 -44.93
C VAL A 21 7.89 -40.79 -44.24
N ALA A 22 6.77 -41.37 -43.81
CA ALA A 22 6.75 -42.72 -43.28
C ALA A 22 7.04 -43.72 -44.43
N PRO A 23 8.03 -44.63 -44.31
CA PRO A 23 8.18 -45.71 -45.25
C PRO A 23 7.00 -46.68 -45.09
N THR A 24 6.27 -46.91 -46.18
CA THR A 24 5.28 -47.98 -46.29
C THR A 24 6.01 -49.32 -46.19
N THR A 25 6.02 -49.92 -45.01
CA THR A 25 6.42 -51.32 -44.85
C THR A 25 5.37 -52.17 -45.55
N MET A 26 5.78 -52.90 -46.58
CA MET A 26 4.97 -53.97 -47.16
C MET A 26 4.54 -54.90 -46.01
N ALA A 27 3.24 -55.01 -45.80
CA ALA A 27 2.65 -55.93 -44.84
C ALA A 27 2.89 -57.35 -45.35
N HIS A 28 3.87 -58.05 -44.77
CA HIS A 28 3.93 -59.49 -44.86
C HIS A 28 2.70 -60.08 -44.15
N ALA A 29 2.05 -61.06 -44.78
CA ALA A 29 0.98 -61.83 -44.17
C ALA A 29 1.45 -62.33 -42.79
N ALA A 30 0.69 -62.01 -41.75
CA ALA A 30 1.09 -62.23 -40.37
C ALA A 30 1.26 -63.73 -40.11
N ALA A 31 2.50 -64.16 -39.87
CA ALA A 31 2.76 -65.48 -39.29
C ALA A 31 2.17 -65.48 -37.88
N SER A 32 0.94 -65.96 -37.72
CA SER A 32 0.36 -66.21 -36.40
C SER A 32 0.99 -67.48 -35.83
N CYS A 33 1.38 -67.40 -34.57
CA CYS A 33 2.05 -68.47 -33.88
C CYS A 33 1.53 -68.62 -32.46
N GLU A 34 1.58 -69.85 -31.96
CA GLU A 34 1.33 -70.19 -30.57
C GLU A 34 2.57 -70.91 -30.02
N VAL A 35 3.06 -70.46 -28.87
CA VAL A 35 4.20 -71.09 -28.18
C VAL A 35 3.79 -71.42 -26.76
N VAL A 36 3.87 -72.70 -26.43
CA VAL A 36 3.62 -73.21 -25.07
C VAL A 36 4.95 -73.56 -24.45
N TYR A 37 5.26 -72.96 -23.29
CA TYR A 37 6.47 -73.25 -22.50
C TYR A 37 6.10 -73.93 -21.19
N THR A 38 6.77 -75.04 -20.91
CA THR A 38 6.67 -75.75 -19.62
C THR A 38 8.06 -76.06 -19.12
N ALA A 39 8.27 -76.01 -17.81
CA ALA A 39 9.57 -76.34 -17.24
C ALA A 39 9.43 -76.96 -15.86
N ASN A 40 10.23 -78.00 -15.62
CA ASN A 40 10.41 -78.63 -14.32
C ASN A 40 11.80 -78.22 -13.80
N ASN A 41 11.84 -77.60 -12.63
CA ASN A 41 13.08 -77.13 -12.01
C ASN A 41 13.41 -77.93 -10.75
N TRP A 42 14.69 -77.93 -10.38
CA TRP A 42 15.20 -78.53 -9.15
C TRP A 42 16.31 -77.66 -8.56
N THR A 43 16.60 -77.88 -7.28
CA THR A 43 17.67 -77.19 -6.54
C THR A 43 18.90 -78.10 -6.44
N GLU A 44 20.09 -77.56 -6.75
CA GLU A 44 21.38 -78.26 -6.61
C GLU A 44 22.14 -77.81 -5.35
N GLY A 45 21.85 -76.60 -4.85
CA GLY A 45 22.42 -76.04 -3.63
C GLY A 45 21.77 -74.69 -3.26
N SER A 46 22.21 -74.05 -2.17
CA SER A 46 21.65 -72.75 -1.76
C SER A 46 21.83 -71.71 -2.88
N GLY A 47 20.73 -71.20 -3.42
CA GLY A 47 20.73 -70.19 -4.46
C GLY A 47 21.17 -70.66 -5.84
N VAL A 48 21.24 -71.98 -6.09
CA VAL A 48 21.61 -72.55 -7.40
C VAL A 48 20.82 -73.81 -7.71
N GLY A 49 20.42 -73.98 -8.96
CA GLY A 49 19.76 -75.19 -9.42
C GLY A 49 19.66 -75.30 -10.93
N GLY A 50 18.96 -76.35 -11.38
CA GLY A 50 18.74 -76.66 -12.79
C GLY A 50 17.27 -76.67 -13.16
N PHE A 51 16.97 -76.67 -14.45
CA PHE A 51 15.64 -76.91 -14.97
C PHE A 51 15.67 -77.58 -16.35
N THR A 52 14.61 -78.30 -16.68
CA THR A 52 14.37 -78.89 -18.00
C THR A 52 13.14 -78.20 -18.59
N ALA A 53 13.31 -77.52 -19.73
CA ALA A 53 12.25 -76.81 -20.42
C ALA A 53 11.81 -77.55 -21.69
N ASN A 54 10.49 -77.66 -21.88
CA ASN A 54 9.86 -78.18 -23.10
C ASN A 54 8.97 -77.09 -23.71
N LEU A 55 9.15 -76.85 -25.01
CA LEU A 55 8.42 -75.87 -25.78
C LEU A 55 7.68 -76.55 -26.93
N THR A 56 6.43 -76.18 -27.14
CA THR A 56 5.67 -76.51 -28.35
C THR A 56 5.57 -75.26 -29.21
N VAL A 57 6.11 -75.33 -30.43
CA VAL A 57 5.99 -74.27 -31.43
C VAL A 57 4.92 -74.67 -32.43
N LYS A 58 3.83 -73.92 -32.50
CA LYS A 58 2.70 -74.17 -33.39
C LYS A 58 2.50 -73.03 -34.36
N ASN A 59 2.39 -73.38 -35.64
CA ASN A 59 2.00 -72.44 -36.69
C ASN A 59 0.49 -72.30 -36.69
N THR A 60 -0.04 -71.08 -36.50
CA THR A 60 -1.47 -70.80 -36.58
C THR A 60 -1.84 -69.98 -37.82
N GLY A 61 -0.89 -69.75 -38.73
CA GLY A 61 -1.04 -68.97 -39.97
C GLY A 61 -0.55 -69.74 -41.19
N ASP A 62 -0.05 -69.03 -42.21
CA ASP A 62 0.46 -69.62 -43.46
C ASP A 62 1.62 -70.58 -43.23
N ALA A 63 1.76 -71.62 -44.06
CA ALA A 63 2.77 -72.65 -43.93
C ALA A 63 4.21 -72.08 -43.92
N TRP A 64 5.04 -72.54 -42.98
CA TRP A 64 6.44 -72.13 -42.83
C TRP A 64 7.38 -73.15 -43.47
N SER A 65 8.36 -72.68 -44.27
CA SER A 65 9.49 -73.47 -44.81
C SER A 65 10.78 -73.32 -43.99
N GLY A 66 10.63 -72.83 -42.75
CA GLY A 66 11.67 -72.57 -41.76
C GLY A 66 11.09 -71.65 -40.67
N TRP A 67 11.54 -71.83 -39.43
CA TRP A 67 11.10 -71.00 -38.31
C TRP A 67 12.27 -70.62 -37.41
N THR A 68 12.22 -69.47 -36.77
CA THR A 68 13.21 -69.04 -35.78
C THR A 68 12.46 -68.58 -34.55
N LEU A 69 12.55 -69.34 -33.46
CA LEU A 69 11.96 -68.96 -32.19
C LEU A 69 12.94 -68.10 -31.40
N THR A 70 12.48 -66.95 -30.90
CA THR A 70 13.21 -66.08 -29.99
C THR A 70 12.41 -65.79 -28.73
N PHE A 71 13.09 -65.78 -27.58
CA PHE A 71 12.54 -65.37 -26.29
C PHE A 71 13.67 -64.96 -25.34
N ALA A 72 13.31 -64.32 -24.23
CA ALA A 72 14.24 -64.00 -23.16
C ALA A 72 13.94 -64.85 -21.92
N LEU A 73 14.95 -65.57 -21.42
CA LEU A 73 14.88 -66.19 -20.09
C LEU A 73 14.86 -65.10 -19.01
N PRO A 74 14.18 -65.30 -17.89
CA PRO A 74 14.25 -64.37 -16.76
C PRO A 74 15.68 -64.20 -16.21
N SER A 75 15.91 -63.08 -15.52
CA SER A 75 17.20 -62.79 -14.91
C SER A 75 17.63 -63.89 -13.94
N GLY A 76 18.92 -64.24 -13.98
CA GLY A 76 19.49 -65.34 -13.21
C GLY A 76 19.33 -66.73 -13.84
N GLN A 77 18.61 -66.87 -14.96
CA GLN A 77 18.49 -68.14 -15.71
C GLN A 77 19.34 -68.16 -16.98
N SER A 78 19.90 -69.31 -17.32
CA SER A 78 20.67 -69.54 -18.55
C SER A 78 20.41 -70.93 -19.14
N ILE A 79 20.56 -71.06 -20.45
CA ILE A 79 20.51 -72.36 -21.15
C ILE A 79 21.85 -73.10 -21.04
N SER A 80 21.81 -74.41 -20.83
CA SER A 80 22.96 -75.32 -20.97
C SER A 80 22.89 -76.01 -22.33
N LEU A 81 23.87 -75.76 -23.19
CA LEU A 81 23.92 -76.33 -24.54
C LEU A 81 24.64 -77.69 -24.57
N PRO A 82 24.25 -78.62 -25.46
CA PRO A 82 23.18 -78.50 -26.46
C PRO A 82 21.77 -78.78 -25.88
N GLY A 83 20.74 -78.18 -26.47
CA GLY A 83 19.34 -78.65 -26.35
C GLY A 83 19.01 -79.74 -27.37
N TRP A 84 17.75 -80.17 -27.45
CA TRP A 84 17.27 -81.16 -28.43
C TRP A 84 16.21 -80.60 -29.37
N SER A 85 16.02 -81.28 -30.50
CA SER A 85 15.05 -80.99 -31.56
C SER A 85 15.14 -79.60 -32.23
N ALA A 86 16.18 -78.83 -31.93
CA ALA A 86 16.53 -77.58 -32.60
C ALA A 86 18.04 -77.31 -32.44
N THR A 87 18.58 -76.46 -33.31
CA THR A 87 19.88 -75.82 -33.11
C THR A 87 19.68 -74.61 -32.21
N TRP A 88 20.31 -74.63 -31.02
CA TRP A 88 20.13 -73.61 -29.99
C TRP A 88 21.35 -72.67 -29.91
N SER A 89 21.08 -71.39 -29.71
CA SER A 89 22.09 -70.38 -29.42
C SER A 89 21.55 -69.41 -28.36
N ALA A 90 22.44 -68.83 -27.55
CA ALA A 90 22.07 -67.84 -26.56
C ALA A 90 23.14 -66.77 -26.37
N SER A 91 22.69 -65.54 -26.09
CA SER A 91 23.53 -64.41 -25.71
C SER A 91 22.88 -63.72 -24.52
N GLY A 92 23.49 -63.87 -23.33
CA GLY A 92 22.87 -63.48 -22.07
C GLY A 92 21.56 -64.25 -21.85
N GLN A 93 20.47 -63.52 -21.63
CA GLN A 93 19.12 -64.07 -21.42
C GLN A 93 18.39 -64.40 -22.72
N ASN A 94 18.84 -63.85 -23.86
CA ASN A 94 18.16 -64.03 -25.14
C ASN A 94 18.53 -65.39 -25.73
N VAL A 95 17.51 -66.20 -26.02
CA VAL A 95 17.64 -67.55 -26.54
C VAL A 95 16.99 -67.62 -27.92
N THR A 96 17.70 -68.25 -28.85
CA THR A 96 17.25 -68.48 -30.22
C THR A 96 17.31 -69.97 -30.55
N ALA A 97 16.22 -70.50 -31.11
CA ALA A 97 16.14 -71.87 -31.63
C ALA A 97 15.78 -71.88 -33.12
N VAL A 98 16.54 -72.65 -33.89
CA VAL A 98 16.36 -72.87 -35.34
C VAL A 98 16.08 -74.35 -35.60
N PRO A 99 15.16 -74.74 -36.49
CA PRO A 99 14.80 -76.14 -36.73
C PRO A 99 15.95 -76.99 -37.23
N LEU A 100 15.80 -78.29 -37.01
CA LEU A 100 16.54 -79.33 -37.73
C LEU A 100 15.81 -79.65 -39.04
N ASP A 101 16.47 -80.36 -39.96
CA ASP A 101 15.90 -80.59 -41.30
C ASP A 101 14.55 -81.32 -41.28
N TRP A 102 14.32 -82.20 -40.30
CA TRP A 102 13.07 -82.96 -40.18
C TRP A 102 11.87 -82.17 -39.62
N ASN A 103 12.09 -81.05 -38.91
CA ASN A 103 11.01 -80.19 -38.38
C ASN A 103 11.02 -78.76 -38.93
N ARG A 104 11.78 -78.52 -40.01
CA ARG A 104 11.90 -77.21 -40.66
C ARG A 104 10.58 -76.71 -41.24
N ASN A 105 9.77 -77.61 -41.78
CA ASN A 105 8.51 -77.26 -42.44
C ASN A 105 7.32 -77.47 -41.48
N LEU A 106 6.53 -76.41 -41.21
CA LEU A 106 5.31 -76.48 -40.41
C LEU A 106 4.13 -75.88 -41.20
N GLY A 107 3.21 -76.73 -41.65
CA GLY A 107 1.93 -76.27 -42.25
C GLY A 107 1.03 -75.55 -41.24
N THR A 108 -0.05 -74.94 -41.72
CA THR A 108 -1.05 -74.29 -40.86
C THR A 108 -1.64 -75.28 -39.85
N GLY A 109 -1.62 -74.93 -38.57
CA GLY A 109 -2.06 -75.77 -37.45
C GLY A 109 -1.03 -76.82 -36.98
N ALA A 110 0.06 -77.05 -37.73
CA ALA A 110 1.09 -78.01 -37.35
C ALA A 110 1.96 -77.49 -36.20
N GLN A 111 2.50 -78.41 -35.41
CA GLN A 111 3.34 -78.09 -34.26
C GLN A 111 4.56 -79.01 -34.14
N THR A 112 5.62 -78.52 -33.52
CA THR A 112 6.82 -79.30 -33.16
C THR A 112 7.23 -79.05 -31.71
N GLY A 113 7.74 -80.09 -31.07
CA GLY A 113 8.26 -80.03 -29.70
C GLY A 113 9.78 -79.89 -29.69
N ILE A 114 10.29 -78.94 -28.92
CA ILE A 114 11.72 -78.68 -28.72
C ILE A 114 12.01 -78.52 -27.22
N GLY A 115 13.27 -78.66 -26.81
CA GLY A 115 13.60 -78.46 -25.40
C GLY A 115 15.08 -78.35 -25.10
N PHE A 116 15.38 -77.96 -23.87
CA PHE A 116 16.74 -77.78 -23.37
C PHE A 116 16.80 -77.95 -21.85
N ASN A 117 18.01 -78.18 -21.34
CA ASN A 117 18.30 -78.04 -19.91
C ASN A 117 18.91 -76.66 -19.65
N GLY A 118 18.57 -76.05 -18.51
CA GLY A 118 19.07 -74.75 -18.09
C GLY A 118 19.53 -74.75 -16.64
N ARG A 119 20.19 -73.66 -16.25
CA ARG A 119 20.64 -73.38 -14.87
C ARG A 119 19.99 -72.09 -14.38
N TRP A 120 19.78 -71.99 -13.08
CA TRP A 120 19.36 -70.76 -12.43
C TRP A 120 20.24 -70.45 -11.21
N THR A 121 20.47 -69.16 -10.97
CA THR A 121 21.11 -68.63 -9.76
C THR A 121 20.14 -67.68 -9.04
N GLY A 122 20.23 -67.59 -7.72
CA GLY A 122 19.23 -66.93 -6.88
C GLY A 122 18.00 -67.81 -6.66
N SER A 123 16.95 -67.59 -7.44
CA SER A 123 15.67 -68.32 -7.34
C SER A 123 15.11 -68.58 -8.74
N TYR A 124 14.44 -69.73 -8.95
CA TYR A 124 13.75 -69.99 -10.20
C TYR A 124 12.48 -69.13 -10.32
N SER A 125 12.47 -68.16 -11.23
CA SER A 125 11.42 -67.14 -11.37
C SER A 125 10.38 -67.45 -12.45
N GLY A 126 10.18 -68.72 -12.79
CA GLY A 126 9.26 -69.13 -13.86
C GLY A 126 9.89 -69.06 -15.26
N GLY A 127 9.05 -69.16 -16.30
CA GLY A 127 9.47 -69.14 -17.71
C GLY A 127 9.38 -67.76 -18.39
N PRO A 128 9.82 -67.66 -19.66
CA PRO A 128 9.62 -66.46 -20.47
C PRO A 128 8.14 -66.07 -20.61
N THR A 129 7.86 -64.77 -20.64
CA THR A 129 6.49 -64.23 -20.78
C THR A 129 6.15 -63.80 -22.21
N ALA A 130 7.15 -63.75 -23.10
CA ALA A 130 6.98 -63.37 -24.49
C ALA A 130 7.82 -64.27 -25.39
N PHE A 131 7.22 -64.67 -26.51
CA PHE A 131 7.84 -65.49 -27.55
C PHE A 131 7.59 -64.82 -28.89
N ALA A 132 8.57 -64.90 -29.79
CA ALA A 132 8.38 -64.53 -31.18
C ALA A 132 8.88 -65.62 -32.12
N VAL A 133 8.13 -65.92 -33.18
CA VAL A 133 8.56 -66.82 -34.25
C VAL A 133 8.72 -66.02 -35.53
N ASN A 134 9.89 -66.11 -36.17
CA ASN A 134 10.25 -65.33 -37.36
C ASN A 134 10.06 -63.82 -37.16
N GLY A 135 10.26 -63.33 -35.92
CA GLY A 135 10.09 -61.93 -35.55
C GLY A 135 8.65 -61.50 -35.22
N VAL A 136 7.65 -62.39 -35.33
CA VAL A 136 6.25 -62.09 -34.99
C VAL A 136 5.92 -62.60 -33.59
N ALA A 137 5.29 -61.76 -32.76
CA ALA A 137 4.91 -62.13 -31.40
C ALA A 137 3.84 -63.23 -31.38
N CYS A 138 4.08 -64.29 -30.63
CA CYS A 138 3.14 -65.40 -30.42
C CYS A 138 2.25 -65.13 -29.20
N ASN A 139 1.08 -65.76 -29.16
CA ASN A 139 0.11 -65.67 -28.04
C ASN A 139 -0.53 -64.28 -27.81
N GLY A 140 -0.53 -63.39 -28.81
CA GLY A 140 -1.53 -62.32 -28.94
C GLY A 140 -1.53 -61.15 -27.95
N GLY A 141 -0.44 -60.82 -27.26
CA GLY A 141 -0.25 -59.51 -26.60
C GLY A 141 -1.47 -58.91 -25.87
N GLY A 142 -2.09 -59.64 -24.92
CA GLY A 142 -2.93 -59.14 -23.82
C GLY A 142 -4.27 -58.45 -24.14
N GLY A 143 -5.36 -59.22 -24.26
CA GLY A 143 -6.75 -58.71 -24.22
C GLY A 143 -7.50 -59.13 -22.94
N GLY A 144 -7.55 -58.24 -21.94
CA GLY A 144 -8.39 -58.35 -20.75
C GLY A 144 -9.41 -57.21 -20.66
N ASN A 145 -10.42 -57.35 -19.81
CA ASN A 145 -11.47 -56.33 -19.53
C ASN A 145 -10.85 -54.94 -19.31
N GLN A 146 -11.41 -53.90 -19.93
CA GLN A 146 -10.97 -52.52 -19.77
C GLN A 146 -11.82 -51.78 -18.73
N ALA A 147 -11.20 -50.85 -17.99
CA ALA A 147 -11.92 -50.05 -17.02
C ALA A 147 -12.77 -48.97 -17.70
N PRO A 148 -13.94 -48.60 -17.13
CA PRO A 148 -14.80 -47.59 -17.72
C PRO A 148 -14.19 -46.18 -17.63
N ALA A 149 -14.64 -45.25 -18.46
CA ALA A 149 -14.37 -43.82 -18.34
C ALA A 149 -15.52 -43.10 -17.62
N VAL A 150 -15.21 -42.13 -16.75
CA VAL A 150 -16.20 -41.32 -16.02
C VAL A 150 -15.76 -39.86 -15.89
N SER A 151 -16.70 -38.93 -15.96
CA SER A 151 -16.50 -37.49 -15.73
C SER A 151 -17.63 -36.91 -14.89
N LEU A 152 -17.29 -36.16 -13.85
CA LEU A 152 -18.24 -35.44 -13.01
C LEU A 152 -18.61 -34.11 -13.70
N THR A 153 -19.88 -33.91 -14.00
CA THR A 153 -20.39 -32.70 -14.67
C THR A 153 -21.05 -31.71 -13.72
N SER A 154 -21.42 -32.13 -12.50
CA SER A 154 -21.87 -31.26 -11.41
C SER A 154 -21.50 -31.85 -10.04
N PRO A 155 -21.09 -31.04 -9.05
CA PRO A 155 -20.85 -29.59 -9.14
C PRO A 155 -19.61 -29.26 -9.98
N THR A 156 -19.52 -28.03 -10.49
CA THR A 156 -18.28 -27.51 -11.06
C THR A 156 -17.39 -26.95 -9.95
N ALA A 157 -16.06 -26.94 -10.17
CA ALA A 157 -15.09 -26.48 -9.17
C ALA A 157 -15.39 -25.04 -8.72
N GLY A 158 -15.51 -24.84 -7.40
CA GLY A 158 -15.80 -23.54 -6.79
C GLY A 158 -17.29 -23.19 -6.66
N SER A 159 -18.19 -24.10 -7.01
CA SER A 159 -19.63 -23.91 -6.76
C SER A 159 -19.93 -23.70 -5.27
N SER A 160 -20.90 -22.86 -4.95
CA SER A 160 -21.36 -22.61 -3.59
C SER A 160 -22.86 -22.84 -3.44
N PHE A 161 -23.26 -23.55 -2.39
CA PHE A 161 -24.64 -23.87 -2.08
C PHE A 161 -25.00 -23.38 -0.67
N ALA A 162 -26.24 -22.94 -0.45
CA ALA A 162 -26.68 -22.55 0.89
C ALA A 162 -26.88 -23.78 1.78
N SER A 163 -26.61 -23.65 3.09
CA SER A 163 -26.93 -24.68 4.08
C SER A 163 -28.39 -25.12 3.97
N GLY A 164 -28.61 -26.42 3.87
CA GLY A 164 -29.94 -27.03 3.70
C GLY A 164 -30.44 -27.13 2.26
N ALA A 165 -29.74 -26.54 1.28
CA ALA A 165 -30.03 -26.76 -0.14
C ALA A 165 -29.52 -28.13 -0.61
N ALA A 166 -30.19 -28.73 -1.59
CA ALA A 166 -29.71 -29.92 -2.26
C ALA A 166 -28.55 -29.58 -3.21
N VAL A 167 -27.47 -30.36 -3.15
CA VAL A 167 -26.31 -30.25 -4.04
C VAL A 167 -26.47 -31.26 -5.18
N PRO A 168 -26.61 -30.80 -6.44
CA PRO A 168 -26.77 -31.68 -7.58
C PRO A 168 -25.43 -32.33 -7.96
N LEU A 169 -25.39 -33.66 -7.96
CA LEU A 169 -24.30 -34.48 -8.45
C LEU A 169 -24.71 -35.08 -9.79
N ALA A 170 -23.89 -34.90 -10.82
CA ALA A 170 -24.15 -35.43 -12.15
C ALA A 170 -22.85 -35.94 -12.78
N ALA A 171 -22.91 -37.03 -13.52
CA ALA A 171 -21.75 -37.60 -14.19
C ALA A 171 -22.10 -38.22 -15.56
N THR A 172 -21.12 -38.26 -16.45
CA THR A 172 -21.15 -39.07 -17.66
C THR A 172 -20.19 -40.25 -17.51
N ALA A 173 -20.59 -41.42 -17.99
CA ALA A 173 -19.74 -42.62 -17.97
C ALA A 173 -19.93 -43.44 -19.26
N SER A 174 -18.86 -44.10 -19.71
CA SER A 174 -18.83 -44.94 -20.91
C SER A 174 -17.79 -46.04 -20.76
N ASP A 175 -18.01 -47.19 -21.38
CA ASP A 175 -17.11 -48.34 -21.25
C ASP A 175 -16.61 -48.80 -22.65
N PRO A 176 -15.28 -48.90 -22.90
CA PRO A 176 -14.75 -49.18 -24.24
C PRO A 176 -15.07 -50.56 -24.82
N ASP A 177 -15.23 -51.58 -23.97
CA ASP A 177 -15.47 -52.97 -24.35
C ASP A 177 -16.75 -53.56 -23.72
N GLY A 178 -17.57 -52.72 -23.09
CA GLY A 178 -18.76 -53.16 -22.34
C GLY A 178 -19.81 -52.09 -22.09
N THR A 179 -20.48 -52.19 -20.95
CA THR A 179 -21.52 -51.26 -20.50
C THR A 179 -21.30 -50.89 -19.04
N ILE A 180 -21.67 -49.67 -18.67
CA ILE A 180 -21.62 -49.22 -17.28
C ILE A 180 -22.68 -49.96 -16.45
N ASN A 181 -22.25 -50.66 -15.39
CA ASN A 181 -23.11 -51.31 -14.42
C ASN A 181 -23.77 -50.31 -13.46
N ARG A 182 -22.99 -49.37 -12.93
CA ARG A 182 -23.48 -48.27 -12.06
C ARG A 182 -22.48 -47.12 -11.94
N VAL A 183 -22.97 -45.95 -11.54
CA VAL A 183 -22.16 -44.82 -11.07
C VAL A 183 -22.49 -44.53 -9.60
N GLU A 184 -21.46 -44.53 -8.76
CA GLU A 184 -21.50 -44.12 -7.36
C GLU A 184 -21.07 -42.66 -7.23
N PHE A 185 -21.78 -41.87 -6.44
CA PHE A 185 -21.43 -40.49 -6.10
C PHE A 185 -20.90 -40.43 -4.67
N LEU A 186 -19.76 -39.76 -4.50
CA LEU A 186 -19.10 -39.62 -3.20
C LEU A 186 -18.97 -38.14 -2.84
N VAL A 187 -19.24 -37.82 -1.57
CA VAL A 187 -18.94 -36.52 -0.96
C VAL A 187 -17.94 -36.75 0.18
N ASP A 188 -16.81 -36.03 0.17
CA ASP A 188 -15.73 -36.17 1.15
C ASP A 188 -15.19 -37.60 1.29
N GLY A 189 -15.22 -38.35 0.19
CA GLY A 189 -14.81 -39.74 0.12
C GLY A 189 -15.86 -40.75 0.63
N ALA A 190 -16.99 -40.31 1.17
CA ALA A 190 -18.10 -41.16 1.58
C ALA A 190 -19.14 -41.31 0.46
N LEU A 191 -19.64 -42.52 0.25
CA LEU A 191 -20.72 -42.80 -0.71
C LEU A 191 -22.02 -42.12 -0.25
N VAL A 192 -22.58 -41.24 -1.07
CA VAL A 192 -23.86 -40.55 -0.78
C VAL A 192 -25.02 -41.08 -1.60
N GLY A 193 -24.75 -41.72 -2.73
CA GLY A 193 -25.78 -42.32 -3.58
C GLY A 193 -25.19 -43.02 -4.80
N SER A 194 -26.02 -43.78 -5.52
CA SER A 194 -25.64 -44.43 -6.77
C SER A 194 -26.78 -44.38 -7.77
N ASP A 195 -26.45 -44.39 -9.05
CA ASP A 195 -27.39 -44.43 -10.17
C ASP A 195 -26.96 -45.51 -11.18
N THR A 196 -27.91 -46.31 -11.63
CA THR A 196 -27.69 -47.40 -12.59
C THR A 196 -28.17 -47.04 -14.00
N SER A 197 -28.76 -45.86 -14.20
CA SER A 197 -29.31 -45.42 -15.49
C SER A 197 -28.73 -44.08 -15.93
N SER A 198 -28.29 -43.99 -17.17
CA SER A 198 -27.89 -42.70 -17.77
C SER A 198 -29.13 -41.87 -18.13
N PRO A 199 -29.18 -40.55 -17.85
CA PRO A 199 -28.13 -39.72 -17.27
C PRO A 199 -27.96 -39.93 -15.75
N TYR A 200 -26.72 -40.20 -15.32
CA TYR A 200 -26.43 -40.51 -13.92
C TYR A 200 -26.50 -39.25 -13.06
N THR A 201 -27.44 -39.22 -12.11
CA THR A 201 -27.64 -38.06 -11.23
C THR A 201 -27.98 -38.44 -9.80
N PHE A 202 -27.63 -37.56 -8.85
CA PHE A 202 -28.00 -37.69 -7.45
C PHE A 202 -28.11 -36.31 -6.79
N SER A 203 -29.00 -36.14 -5.82
CA SER A 203 -29.14 -34.89 -5.04
C SER A 203 -28.69 -35.11 -3.60
N ALA A 204 -27.48 -34.66 -3.27
CA ALA A 204 -26.97 -34.73 -1.90
C ALA A 204 -27.63 -33.67 -1.01
N THR A 205 -28.10 -34.05 0.16
CA THR A 205 -28.75 -33.14 1.14
C THR A 205 -28.10 -33.29 2.51
N GLY A 206 -28.32 -32.33 3.41
CA GLY A 206 -27.83 -32.42 4.79
C GLY A 206 -26.31 -32.24 4.95
N LEU A 207 -25.64 -31.63 3.97
CA LEU A 207 -24.21 -31.31 4.08
C LEU A 207 -23.99 -30.15 5.08
N ALA A 208 -22.94 -30.27 5.90
CA ALA A 208 -22.57 -29.26 6.88
C ALA A 208 -22.05 -27.98 6.22
N VAL A 209 -22.00 -26.85 6.94
CA VAL A 209 -21.34 -25.63 6.44
C VAL A 209 -19.84 -25.85 6.37
N GLY A 210 -19.21 -25.59 5.22
CA GLY A 210 -17.78 -25.80 5.02
C GLY A 210 -17.40 -26.09 3.57
N SER A 211 -16.14 -26.48 3.37
CA SER A 211 -15.65 -26.97 2.07
C SER A 211 -15.88 -28.48 1.98
N HIS A 212 -16.32 -28.93 0.81
CA HIS A 212 -16.59 -30.32 0.49
C HIS A 212 -15.95 -30.70 -0.84
N THR A 213 -15.82 -32.00 -1.08
CA THR A 213 -15.34 -32.56 -2.35
C THR A 213 -16.35 -33.54 -2.92
N ALA A 214 -16.62 -33.47 -4.23
CA ALA A 214 -17.47 -34.41 -4.96
C ALA A 214 -16.65 -35.28 -5.90
N GLN A 215 -16.97 -36.58 -5.97
CA GLN A 215 -16.40 -37.53 -6.92
C GLN A 215 -17.50 -38.42 -7.49
N ALA A 216 -17.28 -38.95 -8.71
CA ALA A 216 -18.08 -40.03 -9.28
C ALA A 216 -17.19 -41.25 -9.53
N ARG A 217 -17.70 -42.46 -9.26
CA ARG A 217 -17.03 -43.74 -9.52
C ARG A 217 -17.92 -44.61 -10.39
N ALA A 218 -17.46 -44.94 -11.60
CA ALA A 218 -18.19 -45.84 -12.50
C ALA A 218 -17.63 -47.27 -12.43
N PHE A 219 -18.51 -48.26 -12.52
CA PHE A 219 -18.18 -49.68 -12.60
C PHE A 219 -18.65 -50.24 -13.95
N ASP A 220 -17.82 -51.06 -14.60
CA ASP A 220 -18.18 -51.79 -15.82
C ASP A 220 -19.00 -53.05 -15.52
N ASN A 221 -19.35 -53.79 -16.58
CA ASN A 221 -20.02 -55.08 -16.54
C ASN A 221 -19.07 -56.30 -16.71
N GLY A 222 -17.76 -56.09 -16.59
CA GLY A 222 -16.75 -57.13 -16.75
C GLY A 222 -16.67 -58.11 -15.58
N ASN A 223 -15.88 -59.18 -15.74
CA ASN A 223 -15.59 -60.15 -14.68
C ASN A 223 -14.09 -60.44 -14.58
N PRO A 224 -13.38 -59.94 -13.55
CA PRO A 224 -13.91 -59.06 -12.50
C PRO A 224 -14.29 -57.68 -13.03
N ALA A 225 -15.28 -57.05 -12.41
CA ALA A 225 -15.67 -55.69 -12.78
C ALA A 225 -14.55 -54.71 -12.41
N LEU A 226 -14.19 -53.82 -13.33
CA LEU A 226 -13.25 -52.75 -13.08
C LEU A 226 -14.00 -51.44 -12.82
N SER A 227 -13.30 -50.49 -12.21
CA SER A 227 -13.88 -49.20 -11.85
C SER A 227 -12.90 -48.05 -12.05
N THR A 228 -13.44 -46.89 -12.37
CA THR A 228 -12.69 -45.64 -12.47
C THR A 228 -13.37 -44.57 -11.62
N THR A 229 -12.59 -43.81 -10.86
CA THR A 229 -13.07 -42.68 -10.04
C THR A 229 -12.56 -41.37 -10.62
N THR A 230 -13.41 -40.35 -10.68
CA THR A 230 -13.01 -39.00 -11.10
C THR A 230 -12.07 -38.36 -10.07
N PRO A 231 -11.25 -37.37 -10.46
CA PRO A 231 -10.67 -36.45 -9.49
C PRO A 231 -11.74 -35.79 -8.62
N ALA A 232 -11.37 -35.41 -7.40
CA ALA A 232 -12.23 -34.65 -6.50
C ALA A 232 -12.47 -33.22 -7.01
N VAL A 233 -13.74 -32.81 -7.07
CA VAL A 233 -14.15 -31.45 -7.40
C VAL A 233 -14.59 -30.72 -6.13
N SER A 234 -13.92 -29.62 -5.81
CA SER A 234 -14.21 -28.83 -4.61
C SER A 234 -15.45 -27.95 -4.78
N PHE A 235 -16.30 -27.92 -3.76
CA PHE A 235 -17.42 -26.98 -3.62
C PHE A 235 -17.55 -26.53 -2.16
N SER A 236 -18.40 -25.54 -1.89
CA SER A 236 -18.67 -25.07 -0.53
C SER A 236 -20.15 -25.04 -0.21
N VAL A 237 -20.48 -25.32 1.05
CA VAL A 237 -21.79 -25.08 1.64
C VAL A 237 -21.64 -23.89 2.60
N THR A 238 -22.36 -22.80 2.34
CA THR A 238 -22.28 -21.57 3.14
C THR A 238 -23.45 -21.47 4.11
N GLY A 239 -23.18 -20.97 5.32
CA GLY A 239 -24.24 -20.69 6.30
C GLY A 239 -25.14 -19.53 5.87
N THR A 240 -26.33 -19.44 6.46
CA THR A 240 -27.16 -18.22 6.39
C THR A 240 -26.44 -17.09 7.13
N GLN A 241 -25.83 -16.16 6.39
CA GLN A 241 -25.27 -14.96 6.99
C GLN A 241 -26.39 -14.03 7.42
N THR A 242 -26.36 -13.57 8.67
CA THR A 242 -27.25 -12.50 9.13
C THR A 242 -26.89 -11.21 8.36
N PRO A 243 -27.85 -10.58 7.66
CA PRO A 243 -27.58 -9.32 6.98
C PRO A 243 -27.12 -8.25 7.98
N SER A 244 -25.99 -7.61 7.69
CA SER A 244 -25.40 -6.56 8.54
C SER A 244 -24.89 -5.40 7.70
N ILE A 245 -24.88 -4.22 8.32
CA ILE A 245 -24.20 -3.04 7.80
C ILE A 245 -22.72 -3.12 8.19
N VAL A 246 -21.84 -2.65 7.32
CA VAL A 246 -20.41 -2.51 7.56
C VAL A 246 -20.01 -1.06 7.32
N LEU A 247 -19.33 -0.45 8.30
CA LEU A 247 -18.72 0.86 8.18
C LEU A 247 -17.22 0.69 8.03
N THR A 248 -16.62 1.40 7.07
CA THR A 248 -15.18 1.35 6.82
C THR A 248 -14.63 2.77 6.60
N PRO A 249 -13.69 3.24 7.45
CA PRO A 249 -13.20 2.56 8.66
C PRO A 249 -14.27 2.54 9.79
N ASN A 250 -14.06 1.74 10.84
CA ASN A 250 -14.90 1.75 12.06
C ASN A 250 -14.41 2.80 13.09
N ALA A 251 -13.30 3.46 12.82
CA ALA A 251 -12.81 4.63 13.51
C ALA A 251 -12.24 5.60 12.47
N LEU A 252 -12.63 6.87 12.53
CA LEU A 252 -12.27 7.89 11.56
C LEU A 252 -11.69 9.10 12.29
N SER A 253 -10.59 9.64 11.78
CA SER A 253 -10.07 10.94 12.22
C SER A 253 -10.33 11.98 11.13
N VAL A 254 -10.83 13.14 11.53
CA VAL A 254 -11.10 14.27 10.63
C VAL A 254 -10.43 15.49 11.24
N ASN A 255 -9.51 16.13 10.52
CA ASN A 255 -8.97 17.41 10.99
C ASN A 255 -10.08 18.45 11.01
N GLU A 256 -10.04 19.36 11.96
CA GLU A 256 -10.91 20.55 11.98
C GLU A 256 -10.87 21.31 10.65
N GLY A 257 -12.02 21.85 10.27
CA GLY A 257 -12.29 22.45 8.96
C GLY A 257 -12.28 21.45 7.80
N GLY A 258 -12.05 20.17 8.07
CA GLY A 258 -11.83 19.11 7.10
C GLY A 258 -13.02 18.20 6.85
N THR A 259 -12.84 17.27 5.92
CA THR A 259 -13.79 16.19 5.64
C THR A 259 -13.07 14.87 5.43
N ALA A 260 -13.76 13.77 5.72
CA ALA A 260 -13.30 12.43 5.38
C ALA A 260 -14.47 11.52 4.98
N ALA A 261 -14.16 10.43 4.26
CA ALA A 261 -15.16 9.52 3.75
C ALA A 261 -15.36 8.31 4.68
N LEU A 262 -16.60 8.10 5.12
CA LEU A 262 -17.04 6.90 5.81
C LEU A 262 -17.79 6.00 4.81
N ASN A 263 -17.20 4.87 4.43
CA ASN A 263 -17.81 3.96 3.47
C ASN A 263 -18.83 3.03 4.15
N VAL A 264 -20.05 3.02 3.64
CA VAL A 264 -21.17 2.21 4.16
C VAL A 264 -21.48 1.08 3.19
N LYS A 265 -21.47 -0.17 3.67
CA LYS A 265 -21.66 -1.41 2.89
C LYS A 265 -22.66 -2.36 3.56
N LEU A 266 -23.11 -3.37 2.81
CA LEU A 266 -23.78 -4.55 3.36
C LEU A 266 -22.87 -5.78 3.25
N ASN A 267 -23.01 -6.76 4.14
CA ASN A 267 -22.28 -8.03 4.07
C ASN A 267 -22.95 -9.07 3.13
N THR A 268 -24.20 -8.82 2.72
CA THR A 268 -25.00 -9.68 1.84
C THR A 268 -25.76 -8.86 0.81
N ALA A 269 -25.94 -9.41 -0.40
CA ALA A 269 -26.70 -8.77 -1.46
C ALA A 269 -28.17 -8.53 -1.03
N PRO A 270 -28.68 -7.30 -1.10
CA PRO A 270 -30.07 -7.01 -0.80
C PRO A 270 -30.98 -7.43 -1.96
N SER A 271 -32.26 -7.68 -1.71
CA SER A 271 -33.27 -7.95 -2.75
C SER A 271 -33.85 -6.68 -3.40
N GLY A 272 -33.50 -5.50 -2.88
CA GLY A 272 -33.94 -4.20 -3.35
C GLY A 272 -33.09 -3.08 -2.74
N ASN A 273 -33.48 -1.82 -2.93
CA ASN A 273 -32.76 -0.70 -2.34
C ASN A 273 -32.93 -0.68 -0.81
N VAL A 274 -31.83 -0.43 -0.11
CA VAL A 274 -31.76 -0.32 1.34
C VAL A 274 -31.31 1.10 1.70
N THR A 275 -32.17 1.86 2.35
CA THR A 275 -31.81 3.15 2.94
C THR A 275 -31.22 2.92 4.32
N VAL A 276 -29.95 3.25 4.49
CA VAL A 276 -29.24 3.19 5.77
C VAL A 276 -29.27 4.57 6.41
N ALA A 277 -29.93 4.68 7.57
CA ALA A 277 -29.93 5.90 8.37
C ALA A 277 -28.62 6.02 9.14
N LEU A 278 -28.04 7.23 9.15
CA LEU A 278 -26.82 7.55 9.88
C LEU A 278 -27.18 8.58 10.96
N ALA A 279 -27.03 8.18 12.22
CA ALA A 279 -27.32 9.03 13.37
C ALA A 279 -26.04 9.35 14.13
N ARG A 280 -25.77 10.64 14.34
CA ARG A 280 -24.63 11.13 15.12
C ARG A 280 -25.02 11.32 16.58
N THR A 281 -24.18 10.84 17.50
CA THR A 281 -24.18 11.20 18.93
C THR A 281 -22.81 11.70 19.36
N GLY A 282 -22.72 12.52 20.41
CA GLY A 282 -21.47 13.17 20.82
C GLY A 282 -21.34 14.57 20.25
N ASP A 283 -20.14 14.94 19.84
CA ASP A 283 -19.80 16.30 19.42
C ASP A 283 -20.70 16.84 18.29
N THR A 284 -21.03 18.12 18.36
CA THR A 284 -21.85 18.82 17.38
C THR A 284 -21.07 19.43 16.22
N SER A 285 -19.77 19.66 16.37
CA SER A 285 -18.86 20.05 15.28
C SER A 285 -18.80 18.98 14.18
N ILE A 286 -18.88 17.71 14.59
CA ILE A 286 -18.85 16.55 13.69
C ILE A 286 -20.23 16.33 13.05
N THR A 287 -20.29 16.39 11.72
CA THR A 287 -21.53 16.16 10.94
C THR A 287 -21.38 15.05 9.89
N ALA A 288 -22.51 14.43 9.53
CA ALA A 288 -22.61 13.41 8.50
C ALA A 288 -23.99 13.52 7.80
N PRO A 289 -24.16 13.02 6.56
CA PRO A 289 -25.47 12.97 5.92
C PRO A 289 -26.44 12.08 6.72
N ALA A 290 -27.72 12.42 6.71
CA ALA A 290 -28.73 11.68 7.49
C ALA A 290 -28.94 10.23 7.04
N SER A 291 -28.66 9.91 5.78
CA SER A 291 -28.78 8.56 5.24
C SER A 291 -28.00 8.36 3.94
N VAL A 292 -27.71 7.11 3.60
CA VAL A 292 -27.22 6.68 2.28
C VAL A 292 -28.07 5.53 1.74
N THR A 293 -28.10 5.35 0.42
CA THR A 293 -28.88 4.29 -0.23
C THR A 293 -27.96 3.26 -0.90
N LEU A 294 -28.11 2.00 -0.50
CA LEU A 294 -27.43 0.86 -1.09
C LEU A 294 -28.40 0.09 -1.98
N THR A 295 -27.96 -0.32 -3.17
CA THR A 295 -28.74 -1.00 -4.20
C THR A 295 -28.18 -2.40 -4.45
N THR A 296 -28.90 -3.20 -5.23
CA THR A 296 -28.42 -4.51 -5.70
C THR A 296 -27.09 -4.45 -6.45
N ALA A 297 -26.72 -3.29 -7.00
CA ALA A 297 -25.50 -3.09 -7.78
C ALA A 297 -24.31 -2.56 -6.96
N ASN A 298 -24.53 -1.80 -5.88
CA ASN A 298 -23.45 -1.11 -5.16
C ASN A 298 -23.27 -1.58 -3.71
N TRP A 299 -24.11 -2.46 -3.18
CA TRP A 299 -24.09 -2.88 -1.76
C TRP A 299 -22.72 -3.35 -1.25
N SER A 300 -21.93 -4.02 -2.11
CA SER A 300 -20.63 -4.58 -1.76
C SER A 300 -19.48 -3.58 -1.91
N ALA A 301 -19.56 -2.67 -2.89
CA ALA A 301 -18.61 -1.56 -3.07
C ALA A 301 -18.85 -0.42 -2.06
N GLY A 302 -20.11 -0.27 -1.62
CA GLY A 302 -20.57 0.72 -0.66
C GLY A 302 -20.78 2.10 -1.25
N VAL A 303 -21.27 3.01 -0.41
CA VAL A 303 -21.41 4.44 -0.68
C VAL A 303 -20.63 5.20 0.38
N ASN A 304 -19.86 6.21 -0.05
CA ASN A 304 -19.14 7.09 0.87
C ASN A 304 -20.09 8.16 1.41
N ALA A 305 -20.30 8.16 2.73
CA ALA A 305 -20.86 9.28 3.47
C ALA A 305 -19.73 10.26 3.81
N THR A 306 -19.87 11.52 3.44
CA THR A 306 -18.92 12.57 3.82
C THR A 306 -19.16 12.95 5.28
N VAL A 307 -18.15 12.77 6.12
CA VAL A 307 -18.12 13.25 7.51
C VAL A 307 -17.29 14.53 7.52
N SER A 308 -17.77 15.58 8.18
CA SER A 308 -17.05 16.85 8.36
C SER A 308 -16.81 17.14 9.83
N ALA A 309 -15.72 17.84 10.12
CA ALA A 309 -15.42 18.46 11.41
C ALA A 309 -15.44 19.98 11.19
N ALA A 310 -16.27 20.70 11.95
CA ALA A 310 -16.35 22.15 11.84
C ALA A 310 -15.23 22.77 12.68
N GLU A 311 -14.57 23.82 12.17
CA GLU A 311 -13.60 24.56 12.97
C GLU A 311 -14.24 25.08 14.25
N ASP A 312 -13.59 24.85 15.40
CA ASP A 312 -13.93 25.57 16.62
C ASP A 312 -12.75 26.37 17.18
N SER A 313 -12.52 26.40 18.49
CA SER A 313 -11.53 27.30 19.10
C SER A 313 -10.91 26.73 20.35
N ASP A 314 -11.21 25.47 20.66
CA ASP A 314 -10.70 24.84 21.87
C ASP A 314 -9.42 24.06 21.60
N GLN A 315 -9.04 23.14 22.47
CA GLN A 315 -7.78 22.38 22.32
C GLN A 315 -8.05 20.89 22.53
N VAL A 316 -9.31 20.51 22.41
CA VAL A 316 -9.85 19.25 22.86
C VAL A 316 -10.54 18.61 21.69
N ASN A 317 -9.85 17.63 21.10
CA ASN A 317 -10.42 16.72 20.12
C ASN A 317 -11.88 16.36 20.44
N GLY A 318 -12.79 16.85 19.62
CA GLY A 318 -14.19 16.46 19.64
C GLY A 318 -14.33 14.98 19.33
N THR A 319 -15.28 14.31 20.00
CA THR A 319 -15.58 12.90 19.70
C THR A 319 -17.06 12.68 19.46
N ALA A 320 -17.36 11.99 18.36
CA ALA A 320 -18.71 11.59 18.01
C ALA A 320 -18.75 10.11 17.61
N THR A 321 -19.95 9.54 17.63
CA THR A 321 -20.23 8.21 17.09
C THR A 321 -21.28 8.33 16.01
N ILE A 322 -21.02 7.73 14.85
CA ILE A 322 -21.99 7.59 13.76
C ILE A 322 -22.55 6.17 13.80
N ALA A 323 -23.83 6.05 14.16
CA ALA A 323 -24.56 4.79 14.15
C ALA A 323 -25.33 4.62 12.84
N ALA A 324 -25.07 3.50 12.14
CA ALA A 324 -25.73 3.12 10.91
C ALA A 324 -26.79 2.04 11.15
N THR A 325 -28.03 2.29 10.73
CA THR A 325 -29.16 1.40 10.96
C THR A 325 -30.05 1.24 9.73
N ALA A 326 -30.61 0.04 9.54
CA ALA A 326 -31.60 -0.26 8.51
C ALA A 326 -32.47 -1.45 8.94
N THR A 327 -33.74 -1.46 8.57
CA THR A 327 -34.68 -2.55 8.90
C THR A 327 -34.21 -3.88 8.32
N GLY A 328 -34.14 -4.92 9.16
CA GLY A 328 -33.71 -6.27 8.75
C GLY A 328 -32.19 -6.47 8.70
N TYR A 329 -31.40 -5.47 9.12
CA TYR A 329 -29.94 -5.55 9.20
C TYR A 329 -29.46 -5.33 10.63
N THR A 330 -28.43 -6.07 11.04
CA THR A 330 -27.64 -5.70 12.22
C THR A 330 -26.90 -4.40 11.94
N GLY A 331 -27.10 -3.39 12.80
CA GLY A 331 -26.47 -2.07 12.67
C GLY A 331 -24.96 -2.07 12.95
N ALA A 332 -24.30 -0.99 12.57
CA ALA A 332 -22.88 -0.77 12.80
C ALA A 332 -22.64 0.63 13.39
N GLN A 333 -21.49 0.84 14.02
CA GLN A 333 -21.09 2.14 14.54
C GLN A 333 -19.65 2.44 14.14
N ALA A 334 -19.37 3.72 13.90
CA ALA A 334 -18.02 4.22 13.71
C ALA A 334 -17.74 5.34 14.71
N ALA A 335 -16.61 5.24 15.41
CA ALA A 335 -16.10 6.35 16.21
C ALA A 335 -15.50 7.40 15.28
N VAL A 336 -15.76 8.67 15.55
CA VAL A 336 -15.15 9.79 14.83
C VAL A 336 -14.45 10.67 15.86
N THR A 337 -13.18 10.96 15.58
CA THR A 337 -12.37 11.90 16.36
C THR A 337 -12.06 13.08 15.46
N GLU A 338 -12.51 14.25 15.88
CA GLU A 338 -12.03 15.52 15.38
C GLU A 338 -10.60 15.72 15.90
N LEU A 339 -9.67 15.95 14.98
CA LEU A 339 -8.29 16.26 15.32
C LEU A 339 -8.16 17.77 15.34
N ASP A 340 -8.01 18.26 16.56
CA ASP A 340 -7.78 19.66 16.88
C ASP A 340 -6.52 20.15 16.19
N ASN A 341 -6.63 21.31 15.55
CA ASN A 341 -5.55 21.95 14.82
C ASN A 341 -5.13 23.28 15.49
N ASP A 342 -5.72 23.62 16.64
CA ASP A 342 -5.57 24.91 17.29
C ASP A 342 -4.20 25.03 17.94
N ILE A 343 -3.45 26.03 17.51
CA ILE A 343 -2.09 26.28 18.00
C ILE A 343 -2.16 27.04 19.31
N VAL A 344 -1.49 26.49 20.33
CA VAL A 344 -1.26 27.22 21.59
C VAL A 344 -0.47 28.49 21.29
N HIS A 345 -1.13 29.63 21.45
CA HIS A 345 -0.46 30.91 21.51
C HIS A 345 0.37 30.97 22.80
N VAL A 346 1.68 30.70 22.70
CA VAL A 346 2.55 30.54 23.87
C VAL A 346 3.00 31.89 24.43
N ASP A 347 3.22 31.98 25.74
CA ASP A 347 3.69 33.22 26.39
C ASP A 347 4.97 33.80 25.77
N ASN A 348 5.89 32.94 25.29
CA ASN A 348 7.12 33.36 24.65
C ASN A 348 7.38 32.54 23.37
N PRO A 349 7.21 33.13 22.17
CA PRO A 349 7.39 32.41 20.92
C PRO A 349 8.83 31.94 20.67
N TYR A 350 9.82 32.56 21.32
CA TYR A 350 11.22 32.18 21.21
C TYR A 350 11.62 31.00 22.11
N ALA A 351 10.83 30.69 23.14
CA ALA A 351 11.18 29.66 24.10
C ALA A 351 11.22 28.28 23.42
N GLY A 352 12.39 27.64 23.47
CA GLY A 352 12.64 26.33 22.87
C GLY A 352 12.63 26.32 21.34
N ALA A 353 12.51 27.47 20.68
CA ALA A 353 12.42 27.57 19.23
C ALA A 353 13.79 27.79 18.59
N THR A 354 13.93 27.38 17.33
CA THR A 354 15.03 27.84 16.47
C THR A 354 14.60 29.07 15.67
N GLY A 355 15.58 29.85 15.21
CA GLY A 355 15.30 31.05 14.42
C GLY A 355 15.42 30.79 12.92
N TYR A 356 14.49 31.35 12.15
CA TYR A 356 14.51 31.36 10.70
C TYR A 356 15.81 31.96 10.13
N VAL A 357 16.52 31.21 9.29
CA VAL A 357 17.70 31.71 8.58
C VAL A 357 17.30 32.22 7.21
N ASN A 358 17.27 33.55 7.05
CA ASN A 358 16.91 34.21 5.80
C ASN A 358 17.96 33.92 4.68
N PRO A 359 17.58 33.21 3.58
CA PRO A 359 18.51 32.88 2.50
C PRO A 359 19.10 34.11 1.79
N ASP A 360 18.32 35.17 1.60
CA ASP A 360 18.76 36.39 0.91
C ASP A 360 19.85 37.11 1.73
N TRP A 361 19.67 37.17 3.05
CA TRP A 361 20.68 37.75 3.93
C TRP A 361 21.90 36.85 4.07
N ARG A 362 21.71 35.54 4.24
CA ARG A 362 22.79 34.55 4.30
C ARG A 362 23.69 34.63 3.07
N ALA A 363 23.11 34.80 1.88
CA ALA A 363 23.88 34.96 0.64
C ALA A 363 24.75 36.23 0.67
N LYS A 364 24.20 37.37 1.11
CA LYS A 364 24.94 38.62 1.27
C LYS A 364 26.06 38.50 2.30
N ALA A 365 25.78 37.93 3.46
CA ALA A 365 26.79 37.72 4.51
C ALA A 365 27.94 36.84 4.01
N ASN A 366 27.65 35.73 3.32
CA ASN A 366 28.69 34.85 2.77
C ASN A 366 29.53 35.48 1.64
N ALA A 367 29.04 36.53 0.99
CA ALA A 367 29.80 37.26 -0.02
C ALA A 367 30.91 38.13 0.60
N GLU A 368 30.81 38.44 1.89
CA GLU A 368 31.78 39.27 2.60
C GLU A 368 32.89 38.44 3.27
N PRO A 369 34.17 38.88 3.25
CA PRO A 369 35.25 38.22 3.97
C PRO A 369 34.94 38.04 5.46
N GLY A 370 34.84 36.78 5.90
CA GLY A 370 34.53 36.43 7.28
C GLY A 370 33.03 36.40 7.62
N GLY A 371 32.14 36.78 6.70
CA GLY A 371 30.71 36.85 6.95
C GLY A 371 30.02 35.47 7.11
N SER A 372 30.67 34.38 6.71
CA SER A 372 30.20 33.01 6.99
C SER A 372 30.04 32.71 8.49
N ARG A 373 30.71 33.48 9.37
CA ARG A 373 30.57 33.40 10.83
C ARG A 373 29.19 33.81 11.33
N ILE A 374 28.50 34.70 10.60
CA ILE A 374 27.19 35.22 10.96
C ILE A 374 26.10 34.74 10.00
N ALA A 375 26.44 34.20 8.83
CA ALA A 375 25.48 33.94 7.77
C ALA A 375 24.31 32.99 8.15
N ASN A 376 24.42 32.24 9.25
CA ASN A 376 23.36 31.38 9.78
C ASN A 376 22.63 31.96 11.01
N THR A 377 22.83 33.23 11.32
CA THR A 377 22.09 33.94 12.37
C THR A 377 20.70 34.30 11.86
N SER A 378 19.69 34.11 12.70
CA SER A 378 18.31 34.54 12.40
C SER A 378 18.22 36.06 12.29
N THR A 379 17.53 36.56 11.26
CA THR A 379 17.35 37.99 11.00
C THR A 379 15.91 38.30 10.60
N GLY A 380 15.40 39.47 10.99
CA GLY A 380 14.07 39.92 10.59
C GLY A 380 13.90 40.07 9.07
N VAL A 381 12.74 39.65 8.57
CA VAL A 381 12.30 39.88 7.18
C VAL A 381 11.54 41.19 7.12
N TRP A 382 12.08 42.19 6.42
CA TRP A 382 11.49 43.52 6.35
C TRP A 382 10.47 43.64 5.23
N LEU A 383 9.23 43.96 5.59
CA LEU A 383 8.18 44.32 4.64
C LEU A 383 8.11 45.85 4.52
N ASP A 384 9.18 46.47 4.03
CA ASP A 384 9.36 47.93 4.03
C ASP A 384 8.55 48.68 2.94
N ARG A 385 7.74 47.96 2.16
CA ARG A 385 6.86 48.46 1.09
C ARG A 385 5.87 47.37 0.66
N ILE A 386 4.77 47.74 0.01
CA ILE A 386 3.76 46.83 -0.56
C ILE A 386 4.41 45.82 -1.51
N ALA A 387 5.35 46.26 -2.35
CA ALA A 387 6.04 45.38 -3.29
C ALA A 387 6.88 44.27 -2.60
N ALA A 388 7.32 44.47 -1.35
CA ALA A 388 8.07 43.47 -0.60
C ALA A 388 7.19 42.26 -0.21
N ILE A 389 5.87 42.41 -0.17
CA ILE A 389 4.93 41.31 0.10
C ILE A 389 5.03 40.25 -1.01
N ALA A 390 5.01 40.69 -2.27
CA ALA A 390 5.13 39.82 -3.44
C ALA A 390 6.59 39.41 -3.73
N GLY A 391 7.55 40.25 -3.35
CA GLY A 391 8.97 40.06 -3.66
C GLY A 391 9.34 40.55 -5.07
N SER A 392 10.56 40.24 -5.48
CA SER A 392 11.10 40.57 -6.80
C SER A 392 11.92 39.41 -7.36
N SER A 393 12.57 39.61 -8.50
CA SER A 393 13.52 38.63 -9.04
C SER A 393 14.81 38.49 -8.20
N SER A 394 15.08 39.44 -7.30
CA SER A 394 16.32 39.51 -6.51
C SER A 394 16.09 39.47 -5.00
N ALA A 395 14.85 39.42 -4.55
CA ALA A 395 14.49 39.33 -3.15
C ALA A 395 13.18 38.53 -2.98
N MET A 396 13.16 37.66 -1.99
CA MET A 396 11.99 36.86 -1.66
C MET A 396 10.82 37.74 -1.17
N GLY A 397 9.60 37.37 -1.56
CA GLY A 397 8.38 37.92 -0.95
C GLY A 397 8.02 37.21 0.35
N LEU A 398 7.02 37.72 1.07
CA LEU A 398 6.57 37.14 2.35
C LEU A 398 6.24 35.64 2.22
N ARG A 399 5.45 35.28 1.21
CA ARG A 399 5.06 33.87 0.98
C ARG A 399 6.28 32.97 0.74
N ALA A 400 7.27 33.46 0.00
CA ALA A 400 8.49 32.71 -0.26
C ALA A 400 9.31 32.51 1.03
N HIS A 401 9.38 33.53 1.89
CA HIS A 401 10.03 33.43 3.20
C HIS A 401 9.33 32.41 4.11
N LEU A 402 7.99 32.44 4.18
CA LEU A 402 7.23 31.48 4.99
C LEU A 402 7.34 30.05 4.46
N ASN A 403 7.33 29.84 3.13
CA ASN A 403 7.59 28.53 2.54
C ASN A 403 8.97 27.99 2.92
N GLU A 404 10.01 28.83 2.88
CA GLU A 404 11.36 28.45 3.32
C GLU A 404 11.40 28.18 4.83
N ALA A 405 10.67 28.95 5.64
CA ALA A 405 10.57 28.73 7.08
C ALA A 405 9.92 27.38 7.40
N VAL A 406 8.86 26.98 6.69
CA VAL A 406 8.27 25.63 6.79
C VAL A 406 9.29 24.55 6.40
N ALA A 407 10.08 24.78 5.35
CA ALA A 407 11.12 23.83 4.95
C ALA A 407 12.22 23.69 6.02
N GLN A 408 12.60 24.80 6.68
CA GLN A 408 13.56 24.78 7.79
C GLN A 408 12.96 24.12 9.04
N ASP A 409 11.70 24.38 9.34
CA ASP A 409 10.97 23.79 10.48
C ASP A 409 10.88 22.25 10.34
N ALA A 410 10.52 21.76 9.15
CA ALA A 410 10.52 20.34 8.84
C ALA A 410 11.90 19.67 8.97
N ALA A 411 12.99 20.43 8.78
CA ALA A 411 14.36 19.96 8.96
C ALA A 411 14.86 20.07 10.41
N ASN A 412 14.10 20.74 11.29
CA ASN A 412 14.51 21.12 12.64
C ASN A 412 14.08 20.11 13.74
N GLY A 413 13.67 18.91 13.35
CA GLY A 413 13.23 17.87 14.28
C GLY A 413 11.95 18.27 14.99
N SER A 414 11.93 18.19 16.33
CA SER A 414 10.75 18.50 17.16
C SER A 414 10.74 19.91 17.72
N SER A 415 11.76 20.73 17.45
CA SER A 415 11.82 22.09 18.00
C SER A 415 11.01 23.04 17.10
N PRO A 416 10.13 23.89 17.66
CA PRO A 416 9.38 24.87 16.86
C PRO A 416 10.33 25.86 16.17
N LEU A 417 9.90 26.45 15.06
CA LEU A 417 10.64 27.51 14.37
C LEU A 417 9.95 28.87 14.49
N THR A 418 10.74 29.88 14.86
CA THR A 418 10.31 31.28 14.90
C THR A 418 10.84 32.04 13.70
N ILE A 419 9.96 32.78 13.01
CA ILE A 419 10.32 33.75 11.98
C ILE A 419 9.93 35.15 12.43
N GLN A 420 10.87 36.10 12.36
CA GLN A 420 10.58 37.52 12.61
C GLN A 420 10.23 38.22 11.29
N VAL A 421 9.08 38.88 11.25
CA VAL A 421 8.61 39.71 10.13
C VAL A 421 8.40 41.13 10.63
N VAL A 422 9.05 42.10 9.98
CA VAL A 422 8.99 43.51 10.36
C VAL A 422 7.92 44.21 9.53
N ILE A 423 6.84 44.60 10.19
CA ILE A 423 5.74 45.39 9.65
C ILE A 423 6.15 46.86 9.75
N TYR A 424 6.38 47.52 8.61
CA TYR A 424 7.05 48.82 8.59
C TYR A 424 6.68 49.62 7.34
N ASN A 425 5.43 50.04 7.24
CA ASN A 425 4.97 50.82 6.09
C ASN A 425 3.85 51.82 6.42
N LEU A 426 3.78 52.32 7.66
CA LEU A 426 2.80 53.35 8.03
C LEU A 426 2.82 54.57 7.08
N PRO A 427 1.68 55.24 6.87
CA PRO A 427 1.63 56.49 6.10
C PRO A 427 2.45 57.58 6.78
N ASN A 428 3.27 58.31 6.01
CA ASN A 428 4.29 59.23 6.53
C ASN A 428 5.26 58.53 7.52
N ARG A 429 5.65 57.27 7.26
CA ARG A 429 6.66 56.53 8.04
C ARG A 429 7.90 57.38 8.34
N ASP A 430 8.52 57.18 9.51
CA ASP A 430 9.73 57.89 9.95
C ASP A 430 9.49 59.41 9.94
N CYS A 431 8.41 59.88 10.59
CA CYS A 431 7.95 61.25 10.43
C CYS A 431 8.99 62.32 10.88
N SER A 432 9.90 61.95 11.78
CA SER A 432 10.97 62.84 12.27
C SER A 432 12.24 62.78 11.41
N ALA A 433 12.36 61.79 10.53
CA ALA A 433 13.53 61.64 9.66
C ALA A 433 13.59 62.78 8.63
N LEU A 434 14.81 63.27 8.38
CA LEU A 434 15.07 64.29 7.35
C LEU A 434 14.64 63.82 5.95
N ALA A 435 14.81 62.53 5.67
CA ALA A 435 14.32 61.87 4.47
C ALA A 435 13.83 60.46 4.84
N SER A 436 12.53 60.22 4.67
CA SER A 436 11.92 58.90 4.79
C SER A 436 11.75 58.29 3.40
N ASN A 437 11.95 56.99 3.31
CA ASN A 437 11.65 56.19 2.11
C ASN A 437 10.22 55.61 2.12
N GLY A 438 9.35 56.06 3.05
CA GLY A 438 7.96 55.61 3.14
C GLY A 438 7.16 55.96 1.87
N GLU A 439 6.50 54.96 1.29
CA GLU A 439 5.75 55.13 0.02
C GLU A 439 4.31 55.62 0.23
N LEU A 440 3.77 55.47 1.44
CA LEU A 440 2.41 55.86 1.77
C LEU A 440 2.40 57.25 2.41
N LEU A 441 1.51 58.12 1.95
CA LEU A 441 1.34 59.47 2.48
C LEU A 441 -0.06 59.67 3.03
N ILE A 442 -0.18 60.32 4.19
CA ILE A 442 -1.48 60.58 4.84
C ILE A 442 -2.40 61.36 3.90
N ALA A 443 -1.88 62.43 3.30
CA ALA A 443 -2.57 63.26 2.31
C ALA A 443 -3.04 62.50 1.04
N GLN A 444 -2.52 61.30 0.78
CA GLN A 444 -2.84 60.49 -0.41
C GLN A 444 -3.62 59.23 -0.05
N ASN A 445 -4.55 59.35 0.91
CA ASN A 445 -5.37 58.22 1.39
C ASN A 445 -4.50 57.07 1.98
N GLY A 446 -3.30 57.39 2.46
CA GLY A 446 -2.30 56.40 2.82
C GLY A 446 -2.77 55.41 3.87
N LEU A 447 -3.58 55.83 4.85
CA LEU A 447 -4.08 54.92 5.90
C LEU A 447 -4.98 53.82 5.32
N ASN A 448 -5.87 54.13 4.39
CA ASN A 448 -6.71 53.12 3.77
C ASN A 448 -5.89 52.18 2.88
N ARG A 449 -4.88 52.71 2.18
CA ARG A 449 -3.94 51.89 1.39
C ARG A 449 -3.11 50.98 2.29
N TYR A 450 -2.62 51.47 3.42
CA TYR A 450 -1.92 50.67 4.43
C TYR A 450 -2.77 49.49 4.92
N LYS A 451 -4.06 49.72 5.16
CA LYS A 451 -4.98 48.65 5.55
C LYS A 451 -5.18 47.62 4.42
N ALA A 452 -5.63 48.09 3.25
CA ALA A 452 -6.13 47.23 2.18
C ALA A 452 -5.03 46.64 1.28
N GLU A 453 -3.95 47.38 1.03
CA GLU A 453 -2.87 46.99 0.10
C GLU A 453 -1.65 46.42 0.84
N TYR A 454 -1.56 46.61 2.16
CA TYR A 454 -0.39 46.19 2.95
C TYR A 454 -0.76 45.20 4.06
N ILE A 455 -1.52 45.58 5.10
CA ILE A 455 -1.86 44.69 6.22
C ILE A 455 -2.76 43.53 5.80
N ASP A 456 -3.82 43.78 5.03
CA ASP A 456 -4.76 42.74 4.61
C ASP A 456 -4.07 41.61 3.82
N PRO A 457 -3.24 41.89 2.78
CA PRO A 457 -2.49 40.84 2.09
C PRO A 457 -1.47 40.10 2.98
N ILE A 458 -0.82 40.80 3.92
CA ILE A 458 0.10 40.17 4.88
C ILE A 458 -0.65 39.18 5.77
N ALA A 459 -1.75 39.62 6.38
CA ALA A 459 -2.59 38.78 7.25
C ALA A 459 -3.16 37.58 6.48
N ALA A 460 -3.63 37.78 5.25
CA ALA A 460 -4.13 36.71 4.40
C ALA A 460 -3.07 35.65 4.08
N ILE A 461 -1.81 36.06 3.86
CA ILE A 461 -0.70 35.12 3.63
C ILE A 461 -0.34 34.40 4.94
N MET A 462 -0.20 35.12 6.06
CA MET A 462 0.19 34.52 7.34
C MET A 462 -0.85 33.51 7.87
N ALA A 463 -2.13 33.70 7.55
CA ALA A 463 -3.24 32.83 7.95
C ALA A 463 -3.36 31.53 7.12
N GLU A 464 -2.52 31.30 6.11
CA GLU A 464 -2.59 30.05 5.35
C GLU A 464 -2.20 28.86 6.23
N SER A 465 -3.03 27.81 6.22
CA SER A 465 -2.88 26.63 7.08
C SER A 465 -1.53 25.92 6.96
N GLN A 466 -0.85 26.04 5.83
CA GLN A 466 0.50 25.47 5.66
C GLN A 466 1.57 26.13 6.55
N TYR A 467 1.32 27.33 7.08
CA TYR A 467 2.25 28.04 7.97
C TYR A 467 1.88 27.90 9.45
N SER A 468 0.82 27.15 9.77
CA SER A 468 0.25 27.08 11.12
C SER A 468 1.29 26.63 12.17
N ASN A 469 2.18 25.70 11.83
CA ASN A 469 3.23 25.21 12.73
C ASN A 469 4.35 26.24 13.02
N LEU A 470 4.47 27.31 12.24
CA LEU A 470 5.47 28.36 12.48
C LEU A 470 5.04 29.26 13.62
N ARG A 471 5.99 29.83 14.37
CA ARG A 471 5.74 30.98 15.25
C ARG A 471 6.16 32.26 14.53
N ILE A 472 5.20 33.05 14.08
CA ILE A 472 5.47 34.27 13.30
C ILE A 472 5.50 35.45 14.25
N VAL A 473 6.67 36.04 14.49
CA VAL A 473 6.80 37.24 15.32
C VAL A 473 6.72 38.48 14.42
N ALA A 474 5.64 39.24 14.55
CA ALA A 474 5.43 40.51 13.87
C ALA A 474 6.00 41.66 14.72
N VAL A 475 7.08 42.28 14.25
CA VAL A 475 7.61 43.52 14.82
C VAL A 475 6.81 44.68 14.23
N ILE A 476 6.06 45.39 15.07
CA ILE A 476 5.02 46.33 14.66
C ILE A 476 5.58 47.75 14.61
N GLU A 477 5.74 48.25 13.39
CA GLU A 477 5.91 49.64 13.00
C GLU A 477 6.98 50.38 13.80
N ILE A 478 8.24 50.10 13.45
CA ILE A 478 9.42 50.76 14.00
C ILE A 478 9.37 52.27 13.74
N ASP A 479 9.97 53.06 14.63
CA ASP A 479 10.11 54.53 14.50
C ASP A 479 8.78 55.23 14.23
N SER A 480 7.74 54.82 14.97
CA SER A 480 6.37 55.32 14.78
C SER A 480 5.82 56.04 16.01
N LEU A 481 5.11 55.35 16.91
CA LEU A 481 4.40 55.91 18.07
C LEU A 481 5.24 56.84 18.93
N PRO A 482 6.52 56.54 19.26
CA PRO A 482 7.24 57.42 20.18
C PRO A 482 7.59 58.78 19.55
N ASN A 483 7.58 58.91 18.21
CA ASN A 483 7.65 60.23 17.54
C ASN A 483 6.47 61.15 17.92
N LEU A 484 5.30 60.59 18.23
CA LEU A 484 4.13 61.37 18.62
C LEU A 484 4.26 61.97 20.03
N ILE A 485 5.31 61.59 20.76
CA ILE A 485 5.68 62.16 22.06
C ILE A 485 6.87 63.11 21.90
N THR A 486 7.91 62.70 21.16
CA THR A 486 9.21 63.39 21.16
C THR A 486 9.39 64.41 20.03
N ASN A 487 8.67 64.26 18.91
CA ASN A 487 9.00 64.97 17.65
C ASN A 487 7.82 65.77 17.06
N LEU A 488 6.87 66.21 17.88
CA LEU A 488 5.73 67.01 17.43
C LEU A 488 6.09 68.43 16.97
N ASN A 489 7.36 68.82 17.03
CA ASN A 489 7.88 70.01 16.35
C ASN A 489 8.08 69.79 14.84
N VAL A 490 8.04 68.53 14.36
CA VAL A 490 8.17 68.19 12.94
C VAL A 490 6.79 68.14 12.27
N PRO A 491 6.54 68.88 11.17
CA PRO A 491 5.22 68.95 10.53
C PRO A 491 4.63 67.59 10.14
N LYS A 492 5.46 66.65 9.67
CA LYS A 492 5.00 65.29 9.33
C LYS A 492 4.51 64.52 10.56
N CYS A 493 5.15 64.69 11.71
CA CYS A 493 4.72 64.06 12.96
C CYS A 493 3.44 64.72 13.50
N GLN A 494 3.30 66.04 13.32
CA GLN A 494 2.03 66.72 13.62
C GLN A 494 0.88 66.21 12.73
N GLU A 495 1.13 65.99 11.44
CA GLU A 495 0.14 65.40 10.53
C GLU A 495 -0.22 63.97 10.96
N ALA A 496 0.77 63.14 11.31
CA ALA A 496 0.55 61.79 11.84
C ALA A 496 -0.27 61.77 13.14
N GLN A 497 0.01 62.70 14.07
CA GLN A 497 -0.73 62.84 15.32
C GLN A 497 -2.16 63.33 15.08
N SER A 498 -2.33 64.43 14.36
CA SER A 498 -3.63 65.10 14.18
C SER A 498 -4.61 64.30 13.33
N SER A 499 -4.11 63.53 12.35
CA SER A 499 -4.92 62.58 11.58
C SER A 499 -5.22 61.29 12.33
N GLY A 500 -4.43 60.96 13.36
CA GLY A 500 -4.48 59.68 14.06
C GLY A 500 -3.91 58.49 13.27
N ALA A 501 -3.24 58.73 12.14
CA ALA A 501 -2.86 57.68 11.20
C ALA A 501 -1.95 56.60 11.81
N TYR A 502 -0.99 56.97 12.65
CA TYR A 502 -0.09 56.01 13.32
C TYR A 502 -0.87 55.11 14.30
N VAL A 503 -1.64 55.71 15.20
CA VAL A 503 -2.44 54.97 16.21
C VAL A 503 -3.45 54.04 15.52
N GLN A 504 -4.20 54.56 14.55
CA GLN A 504 -5.22 53.76 13.83
C GLN A 504 -4.61 52.68 12.94
N GLY A 505 -3.44 52.94 12.34
CA GLY A 505 -2.71 51.95 11.55
C GLY A 505 -2.21 50.80 12.41
N ILE A 506 -1.59 51.11 13.56
CA ILE A 506 -1.09 50.10 14.49
C ILE A 506 -2.24 49.32 15.12
N GLN A 507 -3.32 49.97 15.55
CA GLN A 507 -4.54 49.28 16.01
C GLN A 507 -5.06 48.28 14.99
N TYR A 508 -5.05 48.65 13.71
CA TYR A 508 -5.49 47.78 12.64
C TYR A 508 -4.53 46.60 12.43
N ALA A 509 -3.22 46.83 12.42
CA ALA A 509 -2.22 45.77 12.32
C ALA A 509 -2.33 44.78 13.49
N LEU A 510 -2.37 45.28 14.74
CA LEU A 510 -2.56 44.47 15.94
C LEU A 510 -3.84 43.62 15.86
N THR A 511 -4.97 44.24 15.50
CA THR A 511 -6.26 43.55 15.35
C THR A 511 -6.19 42.42 14.31
N LYS A 512 -5.65 42.72 13.13
CA LYS A 512 -5.65 41.78 12.00
C LYS A 512 -4.68 40.63 12.20
N LEU A 513 -3.51 40.91 12.77
CA LEU A 513 -2.46 39.92 12.97
C LEU A 513 -2.74 39.05 14.20
N HIS A 514 -3.26 39.61 15.30
CA HIS A 514 -3.64 38.84 16.49
C HIS A 514 -4.76 37.82 16.22
N ALA A 515 -5.60 38.06 15.20
CA ALA A 515 -6.63 37.10 14.79
C ALA A 515 -6.05 35.79 14.19
N ILE A 516 -4.73 35.72 13.99
CA ILE A 516 -4.04 34.55 13.45
C ILE A 516 -3.31 33.87 14.63
N PRO A 517 -3.71 32.64 15.04
CA PRO A 517 -3.28 32.05 16.31
C PRO A 517 -1.77 31.95 16.53
N ASN A 518 -1.00 31.78 15.44
CA ASN A 518 0.45 31.60 15.49
C ASN A 518 1.25 32.88 15.19
N VAL A 519 0.61 34.06 15.17
CA VAL A 519 1.26 35.36 14.98
C VAL A 519 1.34 36.12 16.31
N TYR A 520 2.56 36.54 16.66
CA TYR A 520 2.91 37.21 17.92
C TYR A 520 3.33 38.65 17.65
N ASN A 521 2.60 39.63 18.15
CA ASN A 521 2.84 41.06 17.93
C ASN A 521 3.76 41.67 19.00
N TYR A 522 4.89 42.22 18.55
CA TYR A 522 5.81 43.00 19.38
C TYR A 522 5.81 44.45 18.91
N ILE A 523 5.28 45.36 19.73
CA ILE A 523 5.27 46.80 19.41
C ILE A 523 6.69 47.35 19.55
N ASP A 524 7.17 48.10 18.56
CA ASP A 524 8.42 48.84 18.69
C ASP A 524 8.32 49.92 19.78
N ALA A 525 9.25 49.88 20.72
CA ALA A 525 9.32 50.75 21.89
C ALA A 525 10.56 51.65 21.85
N ALA A 526 11.03 52.01 20.65
CA ALA A 526 12.26 52.79 20.45
C ALA A 526 13.46 52.19 21.20
N HIS A 527 14.13 52.97 22.05
CA HIS A 527 15.30 52.57 22.83
C HIS A 527 15.52 53.55 23.99
N HIS A 528 16.36 53.20 24.97
CA HIS A 528 16.53 54.00 26.20
C HIS A 528 17.01 55.42 25.91
N GLY A 529 17.91 55.57 24.93
CA GLY A 529 18.45 56.85 24.47
C GLY A 529 17.43 57.74 23.74
N TRP A 530 16.18 57.29 23.59
CA TRP A 530 15.11 58.06 22.96
C TRP A 530 13.96 58.38 23.91
N ILE A 531 13.48 57.38 24.65
CA ILE A 531 12.34 57.52 25.56
C ILE A 531 12.68 57.20 27.03
N GLY A 532 13.95 57.30 27.43
CA GLY A 532 14.41 57.00 28.79
C GLY A 532 14.30 58.15 29.79
N TRP A 533 13.78 59.32 29.39
CA TRP A 533 13.58 60.45 30.31
C TRP A 533 12.20 60.35 30.97
N ASP A 534 12.07 60.90 32.18
CA ASP A 534 10.78 60.99 32.88
C ASP A 534 9.71 61.74 32.06
N THR A 535 10.14 62.73 31.29
CA THR A 535 9.28 63.55 30.43
C THR A 535 8.70 62.80 29.23
N ASN A 536 9.28 61.65 28.81
CA ASN A 536 8.85 60.93 27.62
C ASN A 536 8.61 59.41 27.84
N PHE A 537 9.16 58.79 28.87
CA PHE A 537 8.93 57.38 29.20
C PHE A 537 7.46 57.13 29.55
N GLY A 538 6.93 57.85 30.55
CA GLY A 538 5.55 57.70 31.01
C GLY A 538 4.51 57.98 29.91
N PRO A 539 4.60 59.11 29.20
CA PRO A 539 3.72 59.40 28.07
C PRO A 539 3.79 58.37 26.93
N SER A 540 4.98 57.85 26.60
CA SER A 540 5.12 56.77 25.61
C SER A 540 4.42 55.50 26.05
N ALA A 541 4.61 55.07 27.31
CA ALA A 541 3.93 53.89 27.84
C ALA A 541 2.38 54.05 27.84
N GLN A 542 1.87 55.24 28.14
CA GLN A 542 0.44 55.53 28.05
C GLN A 542 -0.06 55.49 26.60
N LEU A 543 0.72 56.01 25.66
CA LEU A 543 0.39 55.95 24.23
C LEU A 543 0.35 54.50 23.73
N PHE A 544 1.32 53.66 24.10
CA PHE A 544 1.29 52.23 23.76
C PHE A 544 0.06 51.54 24.34
N SER A 545 -0.23 51.74 25.63
CA SER A 545 -1.39 51.12 26.29
C SER A 545 -2.70 51.55 25.64
N SER A 546 -2.89 52.84 25.41
CA SER A 546 -4.12 53.37 24.78
C SER A 546 -4.27 52.92 23.32
N THR A 547 -3.16 52.83 22.57
CA THR A 547 -3.16 52.27 21.21
C THR A 547 -3.62 50.81 21.25
N ALA A 548 -3.01 49.96 22.08
CA ALA A 548 -3.39 48.56 22.22
C ALA A 548 -4.85 48.39 22.68
N ASN A 549 -5.33 49.19 23.64
CA ASN A 549 -6.72 49.12 24.11
C ASN A 549 -7.75 49.46 23.01
N GLY A 550 -7.35 50.20 21.98
CA GLY A 550 -8.23 50.52 20.84
C GLY A 550 -8.22 49.50 19.72
N ALA A 551 -7.37 48.46 19.78
CA ALA A 551 -7.44 47.32 18.88
C ALA A 551 -8.58 46.36 19.31
N THR A 552 -9.19 45.65 18.35
CA THR A 552 -10.13 44.57 18.69
C THR A 552 -9.35 43.42 19.32
N GLY A 553 -9.69 43.07 20.56
CA GLY A 553 -8.89 42.19 21.43
C GLY A 553 -8.12 42.95 22.54
N GLY A 554 -8.05 44.28 22.44
CA GLY A 554 -7.44 45.13 23.46
C GLY A 554 -5.96 44.78 23.69
N ARG A 555 -5.54 44.76 24.96
CA ARG A 555 -4.13 44.46 25.32
C ARG A 555 -3.69 43.05 24.95
N ALA A 556 -4.61 42.10 24.80
CA ALA A 556 -4.27 40.73 24.39
C ALA A 556 -3.71 40.68 22.97
N THR A 557 -3.92 41.74 22.17
CA THR A 557 -3.32 41.86 20.83
C THR A 557 -1.80 42.11 20.84
N VAL A 558 -1.18 42.27 22.01
CA VAL A 558 0.22 42.62 22.19
C VAL A 558 0.92 41.59 23.07
N ASP A 559 1.83 40.84 22.47
CA ASP A 559 2.59 39.78 23.14
C ASP A 559 3.86 40.32 23.80
N GLY A 560 4.36 41.45 23.31
CA GLY A 560 5.47 42.14 23.93
C GLY A 560 5.84 43.46 23.29
N PHE A 561 7.02 43.94 23.67
CA PHE A 561 7.65 45.13 23.14
C PHE A 561 9.07 44.77 22.71
N ILE A 562 9.57 45.45 21.68
CA ILE A 562 10.94 45.33 21.21
C ILE A 562 11.60 46.71 21.24
N THR A 563 12.82 46.78 21.75
CA THR A 563 13.63 48.01 21.77
C THR A 563 14.89 47.83 20.93
N ASN A 564 15.59 48.94 20.67
CA ASN A 564 16.86 48.99 19.94
C ASN A 564 16.77 48.52 18.48
N THR A 565 15.56 48.45 17.90
CA THR A 565 15.36 47.96 16.54
C THR A 565 16.11 48.85 15.54
N ALA A 566 17.04 48.25 14.79
CA ALA A 566 17.93 48.96 13.87
C ALA A 566 18.75 50.12 14.50
N ASN A 567 18.97 50.08 15.82
CA ASN A 567 19.74 51.07 16.57
C ASN A 567 21.01 50.42 17.17
N TYR A 568 21.71 51.13 18.05
CA TYR A 568 23.05 50.76 18.54
C TYR A 568 23.24 51.03 20.04
N SER A 569 22.15 51.19 20.79
CA SER A 569 22.22 51.32 22.25
C SER A 569 22.81 50.05 22.86
N ALA A 570 23.62 50.20 23.90
CA ALA A 570 24.28 49.07 24.57
C ALA A 570 23.24 48.18 25.25
N LEU A 571 23.43 46.86 25.19
CA LEU A 571 22.59 45.92 25.93
C LEU A 571 22.82 46.02 27.45
N VAL A 572 24.07 46.24 27.87
CA VAL A 572 24.45 46.48 29.26
C VAL A 572 25.67 47.38 29.25
N GLU A 573 25.68 48.45 30.06
CA GLU A 573 26.87 49.25 30.31
C GLU A 573 27.67 48.64 31.48
N PRO A 574 28.85 48.03 31.23
CA PRO A 574 29.52 47.22 32.24
C PRO A 574 30.38 48.03 33.22
N HIS A 575 30.63 49.32 32.96
CA HIS A 575 31.61 50.09 33.73
C HIS A 575 30.99 51.06 34.74
N PHE A 576 29.71 51.42 34.58
CA PHE A 576 29.01 52.27 35.53
C PHE A 576 27.49 52.05 35.47
N THR A 577 26.79 52.54 36.48
CA THR A 577 25.32 52.53 36.50
C THR A 577 24.81 53.96 36.53
N ILE A 578 23.50 54.15 36.28
CA ILE A 578 22.89 55.48 36.39
C ILE A 578 23.04 56.14 37.77
N ASN A 579 23.24 55.33 38.82
CA ASN A 579 23.42 55.79 40.19
C ASN A 579 24.87 56.12 40.54
N SER A 580 25.82 55.91 39.61
CA SER A 580 27.23 56.20 39.84
C SER A 580 27.49 57.70 40.03
N THR A 581 28.53 58.02 40.81
CA THR A 581 29.05 59.38 40.96
C THR A 581 30.54 59.42 40.67
N VAL A 582 30.99 60.45 39.95
CA VAL A 582 32.41 60.72 39.69
C VAL A 582 32.76 62.05 40.36
N ASN A 583 33.65 62.01 41.36
CA ASN A 583 34.05 63.19 42.15
C ASN A 583 32.85 63.96 42.76
N GLY A 584 31.85 63.23 43.26
CA GLY A 584 30.64 63.81 43.87
C GLY A 584 29.59 64.32 42.88
N GLN A 585 29.83 64.21 41.56
CA GLN A 585 28.83 64.52 40.54
C GLN A 585 28.20 63.24 40.01
N THR A 586 26.86 63.20 39.91
CA THR A 586 26.17 62.06 39.29
C THR A 586 26.53 61.93 37.81
N VAL A 587 26.69 60.70 37.33
CA VAL A 587 26.92 60.43 35.89
C VAL A 587 25.77 60.94 35.00
N ARG A 588 24.57 61.12 35.57
CA ARG A 588 23.42 61.72 34.87
C ARG A 588 23.68 63.13 34.37
N GLN A 589 24.57 63.89 35.03
CA GLN A 589 24.96 65.23 34.56
C GLN A 589 25.97 65.20 33.40
N SER A 590 26.51 64.03 33.05
CA SER A 590 27.43 63.95 31.93
C SER A 590 26.71 64.29 30.62
N ARG A 591 27.46 64.84 29.66
CA ARG A 591 26.93 65.18 28.34
C ARG A 591 26.34 63.98 27.59
N TRP A 592 26.84 62.77 27.85
CA TRP A 592 26.37 61.56 27.17
C TRP A 592 25.05 61.06 27.77
N VAL A 593 24.92 61.02 29.10
CA VAL A 593 23.68 60.58 29.75
C VAL A 593 22.59 61.65 29.67
N ASP A 594 22.96 62.93 29.78
CA ASP A 594 22.05 64.08 29.67
C ASP A 594 20.74 63.92 30.47
N TRP A 595 20.87 63.63 31.76
CA TRP A 595 19.76 63.40 32.69
C TRP A 595 18.81 62.26 32.34
N ASN A 596 19.15 61.37 31.40
CA ASN A 596 18.43 60.12 31.20
C ASN A 596 18.44 59.29 32.51
N PHE A 597 17.48 58.40 32.67
CA PHE A 597 17.42 57.45 33.79
C PHE A 597 18.01 56.07 33.46
N TYR A 598 18.46 55.89 32.22
CA TYR A 598 19.01 54.65 31.68
C TYR A 598 20.31 54.93 30.92
N VAL A 599 21.17 53.92 30.84
CA VAL A 599 22.47 53.96 30.11
C VAL A 599 22.62 52.77 29.15
N ASP A 600 21.65 51.88 29.16
CA ASP A 600 21.57 50.64 28.41
C ASP A 600 20.08 50.29 28.19
N GLU A 601 19.84 49.32 27.32
CA GLU A 601 18.52 48.72 27.03
C GLU A 601 18.07 47.75 28.14
#